data_AF-A0A1B1KHI1-F1
#
_entry.id   AF-A0A1B1KHI1-F1
#
_cell.length_a   1.000
_cell.length_b   1.000
_cell.length_c   1.000
_cell.angle_alpha   90.00
_cell.angle_beta   90.00
_cell.angle_gamma   90.00
#
_symmetry.space_group_name_H-M   'P 1'
#
loop_
_entity.id
_entity.type
_entity.pdbx_description
1 polymer ?
#
loop_
_entity_poly.entity_id
_entity_poly.type
_entity_poly.pdbx_seq_one_letter_code
_entity_poly.pdbx_strand_id
1 'polypeptide(L)'
;MVNDVGRHMRPSRGTSTVNVPHDLHALARAAVRLVRRKTGRPYSLMQFTQEAFAAQLRVIAETYNDGRAIEPDAEPLEPGKAV
;
A
#
# COMPACT_ATOMS: atom_id res chain seq x y z
N MET A 1 -2.04 11.82 37.36
CA MET A 1 -1.99 12.85 36.30
C MET A 1 -2.00 12.11 34.97
N VAL A 2 -3.00 12.47 34.16
CA VAL A 2 -3.39 12.00 32.82
C VAL A 2 -2.54 10.95 32.09
N ASN A 3 -3.19 9.82 31.76
CA ASN A 3 -2.77 8.92 30.69
C ASN A 3 -2.97 9.63 29.34
N ASP A 4 -1.89 9.75 28.56
CA ASP A 4 -1.91 10.30 27.19
C ASP A 4 -2.36 9.22 26.19
N VAL A 5 -3.60 8.76 26.35
CA VAL A 5 -4.30 7.90 25.38
C VAL A 5 -4.98 8.83 24.38
N GLY A 6 -4.25 9.26 23.37
CA GLY A 6 -4.85 10.18 22.40
C GLY A 6 -3.92 10.85 21.42
N ARG A 7 -2.78 10.26 21.08
CA ARG A 7 -2.02 10.77 19.93
C ARG A 7 -2.79 10.42 18.66
N HIS A 8 -3.76 11.26 18.34
CA HIS A 8 -4.41 11.35 17.05
C HIS A 8 -3.35 11.15 15.97
N MET A 9 -3.46 10.04 15.25
CA MET A 9 -2.64 9.74 14.09
C MET A 9 -2.92 10.83 13.05
N ARG A 10 -2.18 11.94 13.12
CA ARG A 10 -2.13 12.89 12.03
C ARG A 10 -1.61 12.09 10.84
N PRO A 11 -2.31 12.03 9.69
CA PRO A 11 -1.79 11.35 8.53
C PRO A 11 -0.42 11.97 8.24
N SER A 12 0.63 11.16 8.38
CA SER A 12 1.98 11.62 8.07
C SER A 12 1.92 12.04 6.60
N ARG A 13 2.28 13.30 6.29
CA ARG A 13 2.35 13.78 4.89
C ARG A 13 3.58 13.22 4.17
N GLY A 14 4.05 12.04 4.56
CA GLY A 14 5.27 11.39 4.08
C GLY A 14 4.94 10.09 3.34
N THR A 15 5.79 9.76 2.37
CA THR A 15 5.77 8.47 1.68
C THR A 15 6.55 7.42 2.48
N SER A 16 6.01 6.21 2.61
CA SER A 16 6.77 5.07 3.12
C SER A 16 7.62 4.43 2.01
N THR A 17 8.77 3.85 2.39
CA THR A 17 9.55 2.99 1.48
C THR A 17 9.25 1.53 1.77
N VAL A 18 9.17 0.70 0.73
CA VAL A 18 8.91 -0.74 0.84
C VAL A 18 9.92 -1.51 -0.01
N ASN A 19 10.34 -2.68 0.48
CA ASN A 19 11.24 -3.57 -0.25
C ASN A 19 10.46 -4.31 -1.35
N VAL A 20 10.77 -4.04 -2.61
CA VAL A 20 10.17 -4.70 -3.78
C VAL A 20 11.30 -5.22 -4.67
N PRO A 21 11.28 -6.51 -5.08
CA PRO A 21 12.26 -7.04 -6.02
C PRO A 21 12.37 -6.20 -7.28
N HIS A 22 13.59 -6.02 -7.79
CA HIS A 22 13.86 -5.16 -8.94
C HIS A 22 13.03 -5.52 -10.18
N ASP A 23 12.84 -6.81 -10.44
CA ASP A 23 12.06 -7.31 -11.58
C ASP A 23 10.57 -6.97 -11.44
N LEU A 24 10.01 -7.15 -10.25
CA LEU A 24 8.62 -6.79 -9.99
C LEU A 24 8.40 -5.28 -10.12
N HIS A 25 9.34 -4.47 -9.64
CA HIS A 25 9.29 -3.03 -9.84
C HIS A 25 9.43 -2.66 -11.33
N ALA A 26 10.24 -3.37 -12.12
CA ALA A 26 10.31 -3.17 -13.57
C ALA A 26 8.98 -3.48 -14.27
N LEU A 27 8.31 -4.57 -13.88
CA LEU A 27 6.97 -4.92 -14.36
C LEU A 27 5.93 -3.84 -13.99
N ALA A 28 5.95 -3.33 -12.76
CA ALA A 28 5.08 -2.23 -12.35
C ALA A 28 5.26 -0.98 -13.24
N ARG A 29 6.52 -0.60 -13.55
CA ARG A 29 6.80 0.50 -14.48
C ARG A 29 6.25 0.22 -15.89
N ALA A 30 6.38 -1.01 -16.38
CA ALA A 30 5.86 -1.42 -17.68
C ALA A 30 4.32 -1.34 -17.74
N ALA A 31 3.64 -1.81 -16.69
CA ALA A 31 2.18 -1.74 -16.55
C ALA A 31 1.67 -0.29 -16.55
N VAL A 32 2.30 0.59 -15.78
CA VAL A 32 1.96 2.03 -15.76
C VAL A 32 2.10 2.65 -17.15
N ARG A 33 3.20 2.35 -17.87
CA ARG A 33 3.39 2.83 -19.24
C ARG A 33 2.34 2.30 -20.20
N LEU A 34 1.91 1.04 -20.04
CA LEU A 34 0.85 0.45 -20.85
C LEU A 34 -0.48 1.19 -20.66
N VAL A 35 -0.89 1.43 -19.42
CA VAL A 35 -2.15 2.16 -19.10
C VAL A 35 -2.13 3.57 -19.68
N ARG A 36 -1.02 4.31 -19.52
CA ARG A 36 -0.87 5.65 -20.11
C ARG A 36 -1.05 5.63 -21.63
N ARG A 37 -0.39 4.68 -22.31
CA ARG A 37 -0.49 4.53 -23.77
C ARG A 37 -1.91 4.18 -24.23
N LYS A 38 -2.62 3.34 -23.48
CA LYS A 38 -3.96 2.87 -23.86
C LYS A 38 -5.06 3.90 -23.59
N THR A 39 -4.92 4.68 -22.52
CA THR A 39 -5.97 5.60 -22.07
C THR A 39 -5.73 7.06 -22.46
N GLY A 40 -4.48 7.41 -22.79
CA GLY A 40 -4.07 8.80 -22.99
C GLY A 40 -4.08 9.64 -21.70
N ARG A 41 -4.33 9.03 -20.53
CA ARG A 41 -4.48 9.74 -19.26
C ARG A 41 -3.22 9.65 -18.40
N PRO A 42 -2.96 10.66 -17.56
CA PRO A 42 -1.96 10.54 -16.50
C PRO A 42 -2.30 9.37 -15.58
N TYR A 43 -1.32 8.50 -15.35
CA TYR A 43 -1.43 7.38 -14.41
C TYR A 43 -0.06 7.16 -13.78
N SER A 44 0.10 7.38 -12.47
CA SER A 44 1.43 7.39 -11.83
C SER A 44 1.78 6.05 -11.20
N LEU A 45 3.07 5.82 -10.92
CA LEU A 45 3.48 4.65 -10.14
C LEU A 45 2.92 4.73 -8.72
N MET A 46 2.79 5.91 -8.14
CA MET A 46 2.13 6.12 -6.85
C MET A 46 0.67 5.65 -6.89
N GLN A 47 -0.08 6.04 -7.93
CA GLN A 47 -1.47 5.62 -8.10
C GLN A 47 -1.58 4.11 -8.30
N PHE A 48 -0.74 3.53 -9.15
CA PHE A 48 -0.65 2.07 -9.32
C PHE A 48 -0.42 1.36 -7.98
N THR A 49 0.54 1.83 -7.18
CA THR A 49 0.86 1.22 -5.89
C THR A 49 -0.30 1.37 -4.88
N GLN A 50 -0.96 2.53 -4.84
CA GLN A 50 -2.13 2.75 -3.99
C GLN A 50 -3.30 1.82 -4.37
N GLU A 51 -3.58 1.69 -5.67
CA GLU A 51 -4.63 0.80 -6.19
C GLU A 51 -4.27 -0.67 -5.92
N ALA A 52 -3.02 -1.06 -6.11
CA ALA A 52 -2.54 -2.42 -5.83
C ALA A 52 -2.66 -2.78 -4.35
N PHE A 53 -2.26 -1.88 -3.44
CA PHE A 53 -2.45 -2.08 -2.00
C PHE A 53 -3.93 -2.14 -1.63
N ALA A 54 -4.76 -1.23 -2.13
CA ALA A 54 -6.19 -1.25 -1.86
C ALA A 54 -6.86 -2.55 -2.34
N ALA A 55 -6.47 -3.04 -3.53
CA ALA A 55 -6.97 -4.30 -4.06
C ALA A 55 -6.57 -5.49 -3.18
N GLN A 56 -5.29 -5.58 -2.78
CA GLN A 56 -4.83 -6.67 -1.94
C GLN A 56 -5.41 -6.63 -0.52
N LEU A 57 -5.58 -5.45 0.07
CA LEU A 57 -6.23 -5.29 1.37
C LEU A 57 -7.69 -5.78 1.34
N ARG A 58 -8.41 -5.56 0.23
CA ARG A 58 -9.77 -6.12 0.06
C ARG A 58 -9.75 -7.65 0.03
N VAL A 59 -8.84 -8.24 -0.75
CA VAL A 59 -8.68 -9.70 -0.80
C VAL A 59 -8.40 -10.26 0.60
N ILE A 60 -7.51 -9.61 1.37
CA ILE A 60 -7.18 -10.03 2.74
C ILE A 60 -8.39 -9.86 3.66
N ALA A 61 -9.10 -8.74 3.58
CA ALA A 61 -10.30 -8.49 4.38
C ALA A 61 -11.37 -9.57 4.13
N GLU A 62 -11.63 -9.88 2.86
CA GLU A 62 -12.60 -10.90 2.44
C GLU A 62 -12.18 -12.30 2.90
N THR A 63 -10.89 -12.63 2.78
CA THR A 63 -10.38 -13.98 3.05
C THR A 63 -10.17 -14.24 4.54
N TYR A 64 -9.70 -13.23 5.29
CA TYR A 64 -9.17 -13.40 6.65
C TYR A 64 -9.85 -12.52 7.70
N ASN A 65 -10.74 -11.61 7.31
CA ASN A 65 -11.40 -10.69 8.25
C ASN A 65 -12.93 -10.68 8.09
N ASP A 66 -13.52 -11.79 7.63
CA ASP A 66 -14.97 -11.94 7.41
C ASP A 66 -15.58 -10.83 6.52
N GLY A 67 -14.80 -10.29 5.58
CA GLY A 67 -15.21 -9.16 4.73
C GLY A 67 -15.28 -7.82 5.46
N ARG A 68 -14.87 -7.73 6.72
CA ARG A 68 -14.79 -6.48 7.48
C ARG A 68 -13.52 -5.71 7.10
N ALA A 69 -13.60 -4.39 7.21
CA ALA A 69 -12.44 -3.53 6.97
C ALA A 69 -11.30 -3.85 7.95
N ILE A 70 -10.06 -3.78 7.45
CA ILE A 70 -8.85 -3.94 8.25
C ILE A 70 -8.57 -2.60 8.95
N GLU A 71 -8.45 -2.62 10.27
CA GLU A 71 -8.12 -1.44 11.06
C GLU A 71 -6.62 -1.09 10.93
N PRO A 72 -6.25 0.20 10.94
CA PRO A 72 -4.86 0.60 10.91
C PRO A 72 -4.08 0.09 12.13
N ASP A 73 -2.88 -0.42 11.88
CA ASP A 73 -1.92 -0.80 12.90
C ASP A 73 -0.67 0.09 12.82
N ALA A 74 -0.20 0.57 13.97
CA ALA A 74 0.97 1.42 14.11
C ALA A 74 2.21 0.64 14.57
N GLU A 75 2.08 -0.63 14.96
CA GLU A 75 3.19 -1.49 15.34
C GLU A 75 3.97 -1.91 14.08
N PRO A 76 5.29 -1.62 13.99
CA PRO A 76 6.08 -2.04 12.85
C PRO A 76 6.18 -3.55 12.75
N LEU A 77 6.04 -4.08 11.54
CA LEU A 77 6.36 -5.47 11.27
C LEU A 77 7.87 -5.71 11.34
N GLU A 78 8.26 -6.91 11.74
CA GLU A 78 9.63 -7.37 11.65
C GLU A 78 10.19 -7.21 10.22
N PRO A 79 11.49 -6.89 10.05
CA PRO A 79 12.08 -6.75 8.72
C PRO A 79 11.82 -7.97 7.86
N GLY A 80 11.18 -7.77 6.71
CA GLY A 80 10.85 -8.85 5.78
C GLY A 80 12.12 -9.56 5.31
N LYS A 81 12.15 -10.89 5.47
CA LYS A 81 13.13 -11.76 4.80
C LYS A 81 12.51 -12.21 3.47
N ALA A 82 13.23 -12.05 2.37
CA ALA A 82 12.86 -12.73 1.14
C ALA A 82 12.97 -14.24 1.38
N VAL A 83 11.85 -14.96 1.21
CA VAL A 83 11.79 -16.43 1.23
C VAL A 83 12.21 -17.00 -0.12
#